data_AF-A0A2V9U4D6-F1
#
_entry.id   AF-A0A2V9U4D6-F1
#
_cell.length_a   1.000
_cell.length_b   1.000
_cell.length_c   1.000
_cell.angle_alpha   90.00
_cell.angle_beta   90.00
_cell.angle_gamma   90.00
#
_symmetry.space_group_name_H-M   'P 1'
#
loop_
_entity.id
_entity.type
_entity.pdbx_description
1 polymer ?
#
loop_
_entity_poly.entity_id
_entity_poly.type
_entity_poly.pdbx_seq_one_letter_code
_entity_poly.pdbx_strand_id
1 'polypeptide(L)'
;MRETVRSLRIYFILSGLVSLWFGFQSLVSDFQAGISPVMILVIATGVASAGLALGFLYVGLFLEKLLQHSSNWIVVLLYASIGLAVLSSTLSFLGGGGVTAIVVLAVTLLILWYLLRNVRRLAAEE
;
A
#
# COMPACT_ATOMS: atom_id res chain seq x y z
N MET A 1 18.13 -18.65 -1.18
CA MET A 1 17.20 -17.91 -2.08
C MET A 1 15.73 -18.12 -1.71
N ARG A 2 15.23 -19.35 -1.51
CA ARG A 2 13.82 -19.59 -1.06
C ARG A 2 13.43 -18.85 0.22
N GLU A 3 14.35 -18.69 1.17
CA GLU A 3 14.08 -17.97 2.43
C GLU A 3 13.85 -16.47 2.22
N THR A 4 14.62 -15.83 1.32
CA THR A 4 14.48 -14.42 0.99
C THR A 4 13.13 -14.15 0.31
N VAL A 5 12.71 -15.00 -0.63
CA VAL A 5 11.39 -14.94 -1.30
C VAL A 5 10.26 -15.14 -0.28
N ARG A 6 10.39 -16.13 0.62
CA ARG A 6 9.39 -16.43 1.65
C ARG A 6 9.23 -15.27 2.64
N SER A 7 10.34 -14.64 3.05
CA SER A 7 10.29 -13.44 3.90
C SER A 7 9.60 -12.28 3.19
N LEU A 8 9.92 -12.03 1.91
CA LEU A 8 9.30 -10.98 1.11
C LEU A 8 7.79 -11.17 0.97
N ARG A 9 7.36 -12.41 0.74
CA ARG A 9 5.96 -12.81 0.70
C ARG A 9 5.24 -12.46 1.99
N ILE A 10 5.84 -12.74 3.15
CA ILE A 10 5.24 -12.39 4.45
C ILE A 10 5.11 -10.88 4.60
N TYR A 11 6.12 -10.09 4.18
CA TYR A 11 6.02 -8.62 4.21
C TYR A 11 4.88 -8.08 3.35
N PHE A 12 4.69 -8.60 2.12
CA PHE A 12 3.57 -8.24 1.26
C PHE A 12 2.21 -8.58 1.88
N ILE A 13 2.09 -9.75 2.51
CA ILE A 13 0.84 -10.19 3.15
C ILE A 13 0.54 -9.32 4.39
N LEU A 14 1.55 -9.09 5.24
CA LEU A 14 1.40 -8.26 6.42
C LEU A 14 1.08 -6.81 6.06
N SER A 15 1.76 -6.24 5.06
CA SER A 15 1.46 -4.88 4.60
C SER A 15 0.04 -4.78 4.06
N GLY A 16 -0.40 -5.75 3.26
CA GLY A 16 -1.78 -5.80 2.75
C GLY A 16 -2.82 -5.91 3.86
N LEU A 17 -2.61 -6.79 4.84
CA LEU A 17 -3.51 -6.95 6.00
C LEU A 17 -3.59 -5.69 6.85
N VAL A 18 -2.43 -5.09 7.16
CA VAL A 18 -2.35 -3.86 7.95
C VAL A 18 -3.05 -2.71 7.22
N SER A 19 -2.80 -2.55 5.92
CA SER A 19 -3.46 -1.53 5.10
C SER A 19 -4.97 -1.75 5.00
N LEU A 20 -5.46 -2.99 4.89
CA LEU A 20 -6.89 -3.30 4.93
C LEU A 20 -7.51 -2.95 6.27
N TRP A 21 -6.86 -3.30 7.38
CA TRP A 21 -7.36 -3.02 8.72
C TRP A 21 -7.50 -1.51 8.97
N PHE A 22 -6.44 -0.75 8.70
CA PHE A 22 -6.47 0.71 8.86
C PHE A 22 -7.42 1.39 7.86
N GLY A 23 -7.48 0.91 6.61
CA GLY A 23 -8.41 1.42 5.61
C GLY A 23 -9.87 1.19 6.01
N PHE A 24 -10.19 0.04 6.59
CA PHE A 24 -11.53 -0.26 7.09
C PHE A 24 -11.92 0.64 8.28
N GLN A 25 -11.02 0.84 9.24
CA GLN A 25 -11.25 1.74 10.38
C GLN A 25 -11.52 3.18 9.92
N SER A 26 -10.72 3.68 8.96
CA SER A 26 -10.91 5.02 8.39
C SER A 26 -12.27 5.15 7.69
N LEU A 27 -12.64 4.18 6.85
CA LEU A 27 -13.94 4.19 6.16
C LEU A 27 -15.10 4.20 7.16
N VAL A 28 -15.03 3.40 8.23
CA VAL A 28 -16.07 3.38 9.26
C VAL A 28 -16.20 4.74 9.96
N SER A 29 -15.09 5.39 10.31
CA SER A 29 -15.13 6.75 10.88
C SER A 29 -15.65 7.79 9.89
N ASP A 30 -15.30 7.65 8.61
CA ASP A 30 -15.74 8.58 7.56
C ASP A 30 -17.25 8.44 7.29
N PHE A 31 -17.82 7.23 7.30
CA PHE A 31 -19.27 7.05 7.15
C PHE A 31 -20.09 7.64 8.31
N GLN A 32 -19.48 7.86 9.47
CA GLN A 32 -20.15 8.46 10.64
C GLN A 32 -20.14 10.00 10.63
N ALA A 33 -19.16 10.61 9.97
CA ALA A 33 -19.11 12.05 9.76
C ALA A 33 -19.97 12.40 8.52
N GLY A 34 -20.77 13.46 8.59
CA GLY A 34 -21.76 13.77 7.54
C GLY A 34 -21.17 13.99 6.14
N ILE A 35 -22.02 13.86 5.11
CA ILE A 35 -21.62 13.90 3.69
C ILE A 35 -21.12 15.30 3.30
N SER A 36 -19.84 15.42 2.97
CA SER A 36 -19.21 16.62 2.39
C SER A 36 -18.47 16.28 1.09
N PRO A 37 -18.18 17.25 0.20
CA PRO A 37 -17.43 17.01 -1.03
C PRO A 37 -16.03 16.44 -0.78
N VAL A 38 -15.39 16.87 0.31
CA VAL A 38 -14.08 16.36 0.75
C VAL A 38 -14.17 14.89 1.14
N MET A 39 -15.28 14.49 1.78
CA MET A 39 -15.51 13.11 2.19
C MET A 39 -15.64 12.15 1.01
N ILE A 40 -16.22 12.58 -0.11
CA ILE A 40 -16.28 11.75 -1.34
C ILE A 40 -14.85 11.44 -1.82
N LEU A 41 -13.94 12.42 -1.77
CA LEU A 41 -12.54 12.22 -2.12
C LEU A 41 -11.84 11.26 -1.16
N VAL A 42 -12.07 11.41 0.15
CA VAL A 42 -11.51 10.53 1.18
C VAL A 42 -11.98 9.09 0.97
N ILE A 43 -13.28 8.87 0.78
CA ILE A 43 -13.85 7.54 0.50
C ILE A 43 -13.25 6.95 -0.78
N ALA A 44 -13.14 7.74 -1.87
CA ALA A 44 -12.53 7.26 -3.11
C ALA A 44 -11.07 6.82 -2.91
N THR A 45 -10.27 7.59 -2.16
CA THR A 45 -8.90 7.20 -1.81
C THR A 45 -8.84 5.97 -0.89
N GLY A 46 -9.80 5.80 0.02
CA GLY A 46 -9.94 4.62 0.88
C GLY A 46 -10.24 3.36 0.07
N VAL A 47 -11.18 3.43 -0.88
CA VAL A 47 -11.52 2.32 -1.78
C VAL A 47 -10.33 1.94 -2.67
N ALA A 48 -9.65 2.93 -3.24
CA ALA A 48 -8.43 2.69 -4.03
C ALA A 48 -7.33 2.03 -3.18
N SER A 49 -7.19 2.45 -1.92
CA SER A 49 -6.21 1.88 -0.98
C SER A 49 -6.54 0.42 -0.65
N ALA A 50 -7.82 0.10 -0.45
CA ALA A 50 -8.28 -1.28 -0.26
C ALA A 50 -8.00 -2.15 -1.50
N GLY A 51 -8.23 -1.61 -2.70
CA GLY A 51 -7.90 -2.29 -3.96
C GLY A 51 -6.41 -2.60 -4.08
N LEU A 52 -5.53 -1.64 -3.76
CA LEU A 52 -4.09 -1.86 -3.74
C LEU A 52 -3.68 -2.86 -2.66
N ALA A 53 -4.30 -2.83 -1.48
CA ALA A 53 -4.03 -3.78 -0.40
C ALA A 53 -4.38 -5.23 -0.80
N LEU A 54 -5.47 -5.43 -1.56
CA LEU A 54 -5.78 -6.72 -2.19
C LEU A 54 -4.71 -7.10 -3.22
N GLY A 55 -4.19 -6.14 -3.97
CA GLY A 55 -3.05 -6.34 -4.86
C GLY A 55 -1.77 -6.79 -4.11
N PHE A 56 -1.48 -6.20 -2.95
CA PHE A 56 -0.37 -6.65 -2.09
C PHE A 56 -0.57 -8.10 -1.61
N LEU A 57 -1.78 -8.47 -1.22
CA LEU A 57 -2.11 -9.85 -0.85
C LEU A 57 -1.94 -10.82 -2.03
N TYR A 58 -2.41 -10.43 -3.22
CA TYR A 58 -2.27 -11.22 -4.44
C TYR A 58 -0.79 -11.45 -4.80
N VAL A 59 0.01 -10.38 -4.80
CA VAL A 59 1.45 -10.47 -5.04
C VAL A 59 2.13 -11.32 -3.97
N GLY A 60 1.75 -11.18 -2.70
CA GLY A 60 2.26 -12.02 -1.62
C GLY A 60 1.96 -13.51 -1.86
N LEU A 61 0.75 -13.87 -2.26
CA LEU A 61 0.37 -15.27 -2.50
C LEU A 61 1.06 -15.89 -3.73
N PHE A 62 1.25 -15.12 -4.80
CA PHE A 62 1.76 -15.61 -6.08
C PHE A 62 3.17 -15.08 -6.45
N LEU A 63 3.94 -14.62 -5.46
CA LEU A 63 5.20 -13.89 -5.65
C LEU A 63 6.19 -14.61 -6.59
N GLU A 64 6.41 -15.92 -6.40
CA GLU A 64 7.32 -16.72 -7.25
C GLU A 64 6.90 -16.73 -8.72
N LYS A 65 5.60 -16.88 -9.01
CA LYS A 65 5.08 -16.87 -10.39
C LYS A 65 5.10 -15.47 -10.99
N LEU A 66 4.83 -14.43 -10.20
CA LEU A 66 4.83 -13.05 -10.69
C LEU A 66 6.23 -12.53 -10.95
N LEU A 67 7.24 -12.92 -10.17
CA LEU A 67 8.62 -12.53 -10.44
C LEU A 67 9.10 -13.08 -11.80
N GLN A 68 8.80 -14.35 -12.08
CA GLN A 68 9.20 -15.01 -13.32
C GLN A 68 8.46 -14.50 -14.57
N HIS A 69 7.18 -14.14 -14.44
CA HIS A 69 6.34 -13.86 -15.61
C HIS A 69 5.95 -12.39 -15.78
N SER A 70 5.95 -11.60 -14.69
CA SER A 70 5.29 -10.30 -14.61
C SER A 70 5.93 -9.35 -13.59
N SER A 71 7.26 -9.35 -13.46
CA SER A 71 7.97 -8.49 -12.49
C SER A 71 7.60 -6.99 -12.62
N ASN A 72 7.37 -6.52 -13.86
CA ASN A 72 6.96 -5.14 -14.13
C ASN A 72 5.61 -4.76 -13.49
N TRP A 73 4.66 -5.71 -13.37
CA TRP A 73 3.37 -5.45 -12.74
C TRP A 73 3.48 -5.19 -11.24
N ILE A 74 4.41 -5.87 -10.56
CA ILE A 74 4.70 -5.63 -9.13
C ILE A 74 5.23 -4.21 -8.95
N VAL A 75 6.11 -3.77 -9.84
CA VAL A 75 6.68 -2.41 -9.81
C VAL A 75 5.60 -1.34 -10.04
N VAL A 76 4.69 -1.55 -11.00
CA VAL A 76 3.56 -0.65 -11.24
C VAL A 76 2.65 -0.55 -10.02
N LEU A 77 2.34 -1.68 -9.38
CA LEU A 77 1.54 -1.71 -8.14
C LEU A 77 2.21 -0.91 -7.02
N LEU A 78 3.53 -1.06 -6.85
CA LEU A 78 4.30 -0.31 -5.85
C LEU A 78 4.29 1.19 -6.14
N TYR A 79 4.47 1.62 -7.40
CA TYR A 79 4.39 3.03 -7.77
C TYR A 79 2.99 3.62 -7.57
N ALA A 80 1.93 2.88 -7.94
CA ALA A 80 0.56 3.27 -7.68
C ALA A 80 0.30 3.46 -6.18
N SER A 81 0.87 2.57 -5.35
CA SER A 81 0.78 2.64 -3.90
C SER A 81 1.51 3.84 -3.31
N ILE A 82 2.68 4.19 -3.84
CA ILE A 82 3.40 5.41 -3.46
C ILE A 82 2.56 6.65 -3.80
N GLY A 83 2.05 6.73 -5.03
CA GLY A 83 1.25 7.87 -5.48
C GLY A 83 -0.01 8.05 -4.63
N LEU A 84 -0.70 6.96 -4.33
CA LEU A 84 -1.89 7.00 -3.49
C LEU A 84 -1.55 7.35 -2.03
N ALA A 85 -0.46 6.82 -1.47
CA ALA A 85 -0.04 7.15 -0.10
C ALA A 85 0.28 8.65 0.06
N VAL A 86 0.93 9.26 -0.93
CA VAL A 86 1.22 10.70 -0.96
C VAL A 86 -0.08 11.51 -1.07
N LEU A 87 -1.00 11.09 -1.94
CA LEU A 87 -2.31 11.74 -2.09
C LEU A 87 -3.10 11.69 -0.77
N SER A 88 -3.25 10.50 -0.18
CA SER A 88 -3.96 10.30 1.08
C SER A 88 -3.34 11.08 2.24
N SER A 89 -2.01 11.15 2.31
CA SER A 89 -1.32 11.93 3.34
C SER A 89 -1.50 13.44 3.16
N THR A 90 -1.56 13.90 1.91
CA THR A 90 -1.84 15.32 1.58
C THR A 90 -3.27 15.69 1.99
N LEU A 91 -4.25 14.82 1.68
CA LEU A 91 -5.63 15.01 2.11
C LEU A 91 -5.76 15.00 3.63
N SER A 92 -5.07 14.08 4.31
CA SER A 92 -5.04 14.02 5.78
C SER A 92 -4.47 15.31 6.37
N PHE A 93 -3.37 15.83 5.82
CA PHE A 93 -2.77 17.09 6.27
C PHE A 93 -3.71 18.29 6.10
N LEU A 94 -4.39 18.39 4.95
CA LEU A 94 -5.40 19.43 4.70
C LEU A 94 -6.62 19.30 5.63
N GLY A 95 -6.97 18.08 6.03
CA GLY A 95 -8.01 17.78 7.01
C GLY A 95 -7.61 17.98 8.48
N GLY A 96 -6.42 18.51 8.77
CA GLY A 96 -5.93 18.72 10.14
C GLY A 96 -5.13 17.55 10.74
N GLY A 97 -4.82 16.53 9.94
CA GLY A 97 -3.89 15.45 10.29
C GLY A 97 -2.47 16.01 10.45
N GLY A 98 -2.11 16.36 11.69
CA GLY A 98 -0.82 16.95 12.02
C GLY A 98 0.37 15.97 11.88
N VAL A 99 1.25 15.96 12.89
CA VAL A 99 2.51 15.20 12.88
C VAL A 99 2.33 13.70 12.59
N THR A 100 1.19 13.12 12.97
CA THR A 100 0.85 11.71 12.73
C THR A 100 0.79 11.35 11.25
N ALA A 101 0.24 12.20 10.38
CA ALA A 101 0.14 11.95 8.95
C ALA A 101 1.53 11.86 8.30
N ILE A 102 2.47 12.71 8.76
CA ILE A 102 3.85 12.74 8.27
C ILE A 102 4.59 11.46 8.68
N VAL A 103 4.44 11.02 9.93
CA VAL A 103 5.08 9.79 10.42
C VAL A 103 4.54 8.57 9.66
N VAL A 104 3.22 8.48 9.48
CA VAL A 104 2.60 7.37 8.73
C VAL A 104 3.09 7.35 7.28
N LEU A 105 3.16 8.51 6.62
CA LEU A 105 3.70 8.62 5.26
C LEU A 105 5.15 8.15 5.19
N ALA A 106 6.01 8.63 6.10
CA ALA A 106 7.42 8.28 6.12
C ALA A 106 7.63 6.76 6.30
N VAL A 107 6.92 6.14 7.25
CA VAL A 107 6.98 4.69 7.46
C VAL A 107 6.46 3.93 6.25
N THR A 108 5.36 4.38 5.65
CA THR A 108 4.78 3.75 4.45
C THR A 108 5.75 3.80 3.27
N LEU A 109 6.38 4.95 3.03
CA LEU A 109 7.38 5.11 1.97
C LEU A 109 8.61 4.23 2.21
N LEU A 110 9.08 4.10 3.46
CA LEU A 110 10.20 3.22 3.80
C LEU A 110 9.88 1.75 3.51
N ILE A 111 8.67 1.30 3.85
CA ILE A 111 8.21 -0.06 3.56
C ILE A 111 8.14 -0.28 2.04
N LEU A 112 7.52 0.64 1.30
CA LEU A 112 7.39 0.55 -0.15
C LEU A 112 8.76 0.58 -0.84
N TRP A 113 9.69 1.42 -0.36
CA TRP A 113 11.05 1.47 -0.86
C TRP A 113 11.80 0.16 -0.60
N TYR A 114 11.67 -0.41 0.60
CA TYR A 114 12.22 -1.72 0.92
C TYR A 114 11.69 -2.81 -0.02
N LEU A 115 10.37 -2.86 -0.22
CA LEU A 115 9.75 -3.83 -1.14
C LEU A 115 10.24 -3.62 -2.59
N LEU A 116 10.26 -2.38 -3.08
CA LEU A 116 10.72 -2.05 -4.42
C LEU A 116 12.18 -2.47 -4.65
N ARG A 117 13.07 -2.15 -3.70
CA ARG A 117 14.49 -2.50 -3.80
C ARG A 117 14.70 -4.00 -3.84
N ASN A 118 14.00 -4.75 -2.99
CA ASN A 118 14.13 -6.20 -2.95
C ASN A 118 13.51 -6.86 -4.18
N VAL A 119 12.32 -6.43 -4.63
CA VAL A 119 11.69 -6.95 -5.87
C VAL A 119 12.61 -6.72 -7.08
N ARG A 120 13.19 -5.52 -7.23
CA ARG A 120 14.15 -5.25 -8.32
C ARG A 120 15.40 -6.10 -8.23
N ARG A 121 15.92 -6.35 -7.03
CA ARG A 121 17.09 -7.21 -6.85
C ARG A 121 16.77 -8.66 -7.23
N LEU A 122 15.64 -9.19 -6.77
CA LEU A 122 15.21 -10.55 -7.10
C LEU A 122 14.92 -10.71 -8.60
N ALA A 123 14.31 -9.70 -9.23
CA ALA A 123 14.02 -9.72 -10.66
C ALA A 123 15.26 -9.60 -11.56
N ALA A 124 16.42 -9.21 -11.02
CA ALA A 124 17.69 -9.17 -11.74
C ALA A 124 18.56 -10.41 -11.47
N GLU A 125 18.21 -11.20 -10.45
CA GLU A 125 18.89 -12.45 -10.08
C GLU A 125 18.23 -13.71 -10.68
N GLU A 126 16.97 -13.60 -11.15
CA GLU A 126 16.28 -14.60 -12.00
C GLU A 126 16.49 -14.29 -13.50
#